data_AF-A0A7Y4QLS3-F1
#
_entry.id   AF-A0A7Y4QLS3-F1
#
_cell.length_a   1.000
_cell.length_b   1.000
_cell.length_c   1.000
_cell.angle_alpha   90.00
_cell.angle_beta   90.00
_cell.angle_gamma   90.00
#
_symmetry.space_group_name_H-M   'P 1'
#
loop_
_entity.id
_entity.type
_entity.pdbx_description
1 polymer ?
#
loop_
_entity_poly.entity_id
_entity_poly.type
_entity_poly.pdbx_seq_one_letter_code
_entity_poly.pdbx_strand_id
1 'polypeptide(L)'
;MLKRLRLIALAGLLICNPSAPAAVSVTNSYIVWNTEKDELLPQSSVIAMTQTRDGYLWLGTMKGLVRFDGLKADVFDPLVSMTIVFLFEDSRGGL
;
A
#
# COMPACT_ATOMS: atom_id res chain seq x y z
N MET A 1 -16.29 14.89 72.05
CA MET A 1 -15.08 14.62 71.25
C MET A 1 -15.33 13.35 70.40
N LEU A 2 -16.22 13.41 69.41
CA LEU A 2 -16.62 12.26 68.58
C LEU A 2 -16.59 12.68 67.09
N LYS A 3 -15.42 12.59 66.44
CA LYS A 3 -15.25 12.72 64.99
C LYS A 3 -14.03 11.90 64.55
N ARG A 4 -14.12 10.57 64.60
CA ARG A 4 -13.08 9.67 64.05
C ARG A 4 -13.72 8.41 63.49
N LEU A 5 -14.63 8.54 62.52
CA LEU A 5 -15.19 7.35 61.87
C LEU A 5 -15.70 7.62 60.46
N ARG A 6 -14.89 8.21 59.57
CA ARG A 6 -15.16 8.22 58.12
C ARG A 6 -13.87 8.43 57.35
N LEU A 7 -12.98 7.43 57.23
CA LEU A 7 -11.82 7.61 56.34
C LEU A 7 -11.12 6.36 55.78
N ILE A 8 -11.74 5.17 55.79
CA ILE A 8 -11.06 3.96 55.28
C ILE A 8 -11.77 3.31 54.08
N ALA A 9 -12.92 3.81 53.62
CA ALA A 9 -13.66 3.17 52.52
C ALA A 9 -13.48 3.81 51.12
N LEU A 10 -12.46 4.65 50.89
CA LEU A 10 -12.25 5.27 49.56
C LEU A 10 -10.86 5.03 48.93
N ALA A 11 -9.94 4.36 49.63
CA ALA A 11 -8.58 4.13 49.11
C ALA A 11 -8.39 2.76 48.43
N GLY A 12 -9.36 1.86 48.50
CA GLY A 12 -9.24 0.48 47.99
C GLY A 12 -9.61 0.29 46.52
N LEU A 13 -10.22 1.28 45.87
CA LEU A 13 -10.73 1.17 44.49
C LEU A 13 -9.90 2.00 43.49
N LEU A 14 -8.58 1.98 43.63
CA LEU A 14 -7.67 2.72 42.72
C LEU A 14 -6.44 1.92 42.28
N ILE A 15 -6.25 0.69 42.78
CA ILE A 15 -5.00 -0.06 42.57
C ILE A 15 -5.12 -1.17 41.50
N CYS A 16 -6.30 -1.42 40.95
CA CYS A 16 -6.43 -2.42 39.88
C CYS A 16 -7.39 -1.93 38.80
N ASN A 17 -6.93 -0.97 38.00
CA ASN A 17 -7.50 -0.78 36.67
C ASN A 17 -6.57 -1.54 35.72
N PRO A 18 -6.83 -2.82 35.39
CA PRO A 18 -6.03 -3.51 34.39
C PRO A 18 -6.19 -2.72 33.10
N SER A 19 -5.13 -2.02 32.71
CA SER A 19 -5.09 -1.37 31.41
C SER A 19 -5.14 -2.51 30.41
N ALA A 20 -6.32 -2.79 29.85
CA ALA A 20 -6.42 -3.73 28.75
C ALA A 20 -5.41 -3.28 27.70
N PRO A 21 -4.54 -4.17 27.18
CA PRO A 21 -3.61 -3.79 26.13
C PRO A 21 -4.45 -3.13 25.03
N ALA A 22 -4.13 -1.88 24.70
CA ALA A 22 -4.80 -1.16 23.64
C ALA A 22 -4.76 -2.06 22.41
N ALA A 23 -5.93 -2.43 21.89
CA ALA A 23 -5.99 -3.22 20.67
C ALA A 23 -5.24 -2.42 19.60
N VAL A 24 -4.11 -2.97 19.14
CA VAL A 24 -3.39 -2.41 18.00
C VAL A 24 -4.23 -2.74 16.78
N SER A 25 -5.08 -1.79 16.38
CA SER A 25 -5.76 -1.87 15.10
C SER A 25 -4.70 -1.75 14.01
N VAL A 26 -4.30 -2.89 13.45
CA VAL A 26 -3.54 -2.90 12.19
C VAL A 26 -4.50 -2.43 11.12
N THR A 27 -4.48 -1.13 10.84
CA THR A 27 -5.14 -0.61 9.65
C THR A 27 -4.31 -1.03 8.45
N ASN A 28 -4.85 -1.90 7.60
CA ASN A 28 -4.29 -2.10 6.28
C ASN A 28 -4.46 -0.79 5.50
N SER A 29 -3.41 0.02 5.46
CA SER A 29 -3.32 1.16 4.56
C SER A 29 -2.87 0.67 3.19
N TYR A 30 -3.55 1.14 2.15
CA TYR A 30 -3.19 0.89 0.76
C TYR A 30 -3.14 2.22 0.02
N ILE A 31 -2.26 2.30 -0.98
CA ILE A 31 -2.20 3.43 -1.89
C ILE A 31 -2.97 3.03 -3.15
N VAL A 32 -3.88 3.90 -3.60
CA VAL A 32 -4.57 3.75 -4.89
C VAL A 32 -4.03 4.81 -5.82
N TRP A 33 -3.43 4.37 -6.92
CA TRP A 33 -3.08 5.25 -8.03
C TRP A 33 -4.25 5.31 -9.00
N ASN A 34 -4.70 6.52 -9.34
CA ASN A 34 -5.73 6.71 -10.35
C ASN A 34 -5.07 7.15 -11.67
N THR A 35 -4.72 6.17 -12.48
CA THR A 35 -3.94 6.39 -13.71
C THR A 35 -4.68 7.17 -14.79
N GLU A 36 -6.02 7.17 -14.79
CA GLU A 36 -6.84 7.98 -15.71
C GLU A 36 -6.86 9.45 -15.30
N LYS A 37 -7.05 9.72 -14.01
CA LYS A 37 -7.11 11.08 -13.48
C LYS A 37 -5.75 11.77 -13.55
N ASP A 38 -4.69 11.01 -13.32
CA ASP A 38 -3.33 11.52 -13.24
C ASP A 38 -2.61 11.47 -14.61
N GLU A 39 -3.32 11.07 -15.68
CA GLU A 39 -2.82 10.92 -17.06
C GLU A 39 -1.53 10.08 -17.15
N LEU A 40 -1.35 9.14 -16.21
CA LEU A 40 -0.11 8.37 -16.06
C LEU A 40 0.02 7.28 -17.13
N LEU A 41 -1.08 6.79 -17.68
CA LEU A 41 -1.06 5.73 -18.68
C LEU A 41 -1.59 6.22 -20.03
N PRO A 42 -0.95 5.80 -21.14
CA PRO A 42 -1.44 6.13 -22.49
C PRO A 42 -2.78 5.44 -22.82
N GLN A 43 -3.12 4.37 -22.09
CA GLN A 43 -4.38 3.66 -22.18
C GLN A 43 -4.65 2.98 -20.82
N SER A 44 -5.90 3.02 -20.34
CA SER A 44 -6.22 2.65 -18.96
C SER A 44 -6.33 1.15 -18.67
N SER A 45 -6.21 0.28 -19.68
CA SER A 45 -6.25 -1.17 -19.51
C SER A 45 -4.85 -1.74 -19.38
N VAL A 46 -4.44 -2.00 -18.14
CA VAL A 46 -3.31 -2.85 -17.81
C VAL A 46 -3.77 -4.31 -17.81
N ILE A 47 -3.06 -5.15 -18.55
CA ILE A 47 -3.42 -6.56 -18.77
C ILE A 47 -2.29 -7.53 -18.40
N ALA A 48 -1.07 -7.01 -18.20
CA ALA A 48 0.08 -7.77 -17.69
C ALA A 48 0.88 -6.87 -16.74
N MET A 49 1.46 -7.47 -15.71
CA MET A 49 2.30 -6.76 -14.75
C MET A 49 3.42 -7.67 -14.23
N THR A 50 4.62 -7.11 -14.10
CA THR A 50 5.71 -7.72 -13.34
C THR A 50 6.51 -6.64 -12.61
N GLN A 51 7.18 -7.01 -11.52
CA GLN A 51 8.15 -6.15 -10.86
C GLN A 51 9.56 -6.66 -11.18
N THR A 52 10.45 -5.78 -11.59
CA THR A 52 11.86 -6.11 -11.80
C THR A 52 12.67 -5.95 -10.51
N ARG A 53 13.83 -6.60 -10.44
CA ARG A 53 14.74 -6.55 -9.25
C ARG A 53 15.20 -5.16 -8.86
N ASP A 54 15.21 -4.22 -9.80
CA ASP A 54 15.52 -2.81 -9.57
C ASP A 54 14.36 -2.01 -8.93
N GLY A 55 13.22 -2.65 -8.72
CA GLY A 55 12.08 -2.12 -7.99
C GLY A 55 11.00 -1.48 -8.86
N TYR A 56 11.22 -1.35 -10.17
CA TYR A 56 10.20 -0.81 -11.08
C TYR A 56 9.08 -1.81 -11.35
N LEU A 57 7.88 -1.28 -11.54
CA LEU A 57 6.76 -2.02 -12.08
C LEU A 57 6.71 -1.86 -13.59
N TRP A 58 6.59 -2.97 -14.30
CA TRP A 58 6.39 -3.00 -15.74
C TRP A 58 4.96 -3.41 -16.03
N LEU A 59 4.26 -2.56 -16.76
CA LEU A 59 2.84 -2.66 -17.05
C LEU A 59 2.66 -2.86 -18.56
N GLY A 60 2.13 -4.02 -18.93
CA GLY A 60 1.67 -4.30 -20.28
C GLY A 60 0.28 -3.71 -20.48
N THR A 61 0.15 -2.75 -21.38
CA THR A 61 -1.13 -2.14 -21.75
C THR A 61 -1.57 -2.59 -23.13
N MET A 62 -2.81 -2.26 -23.51
CA MET A 62 -3.28 -2.46 -24.89
C MET A 62 -2.58 -1.54 -25.91
N LYS A 63 -1.77 -0.57 -25.46
CA LYS A 63 -1.04 0.36 -26.32
C LYS A 63 0.45 0.44 -25.96
N GLY A 64 1.01 -0.69 -25.53
CA GLY A 64 2.44 -0.82 -25.31
C GLY A 64 2.86 -0.96 -23.86
N LEU A 65 4.16 -0.77 -23.64
CA LEU A 65 4.84 -1.04 -22.38
C LEU A 65 5.05 0.25 -21.58
N VAL A 66 4.70 0.20 -20.30
CA VAL A 66 4.92 1.31 -19.36
C VAL A 66 5.78 0.84 -18.20
N ARG A 67 6.76 1.65 -17.81
CA ARG A 67 7.53 1.49 -16.58
C ARG A 67 7.03 2.47 -15.54
N PHE A 68 6.79 2.01 -14.32
CA PHE A 68 6.21 2.78 -13.23
C PHE A 68 7.06 2.66 -11.96
N ASP A 69 7.33 3.79 -11.30
CA ASP A 69 8.19 3.87 -10.10
C ASP A 69 7.42 4.12 -8.80
N GLY A 70 6.09 4.20 -8.84
CA GLY A 70 5.23 4.58 -7.72
C GLY A 70 4.75 6.03 -7.75
N LEU A 71 5.37 6.88 -8.58
CA LEU A 71 5.06 8.30 -8.73
C LEU A 71 4.93 8.74 -10.20
N LYS A 72 5.73 8.16 -11.09
CA LYS A 72 5.85 8.50 -12.50
C LYS A 72 5.76 7.26 -13.37
N ALA A 73 5.20 7.45 -14.55
CA ALA A 73 5.05 6.45 -15.59
C ALA A 73 5.79 6.89 -16.85
N ASP A 74 6.72 6.06 -17.32
CA ASP A 74 7.45 6.25 -18.56
C ASP A 74 6.91 5.28 -19.62
N VAL A 75 6.46 5.80 -20.76
CA VAL A 75 6.00 4.99 -21.88
C VAL A 75 7.20 4.59 -22.74
N PHE A 76 7.49 3.31 -22.80
CA PHE A 76 8.68 2.79 -23.49
C PHE A 76 8.44 2.49 -24.96
N ASP A 77 7.26 1.97 -25.32
CA ASP A 77 6.98 1.60 -26.70
C ASP A 77 5.50 1.77 -27.06
N PRO A 78 5.06 3.00 -27.37
CA PRO A 78 3.66 3.28 -27.63
C PRO A 78 3.12 2.71 -28.95
N LEU A 79 3.98 2.16 -29.84
CA LEU A 79 3.62 2.02 -31.26
C LEU A 79 3.91 0.67 -31.94
N VAL A 80 4.60 -0.30 -31.31
CA VAL A 80 5.04 -1.50 -32.06
C VAL A 80 4.27 -2.80 -31.75
N SER A 81 3.47 -2.88 -30.68
CA SER A 81 2.69 -4.11 -30.40
C SER A 81 1.33 -3.84 -29.76
N MET A 82 0.28 -4.43 -30.35
CA MET A 82 -1.12 -4.12 -30.06
C MET A 82 -1.61 -4.62 -28.70
N THR A 83 -0.84 -5.46 -27.98
CA THR A 83 -1.21 -6.00 -26.66
C THR A 83 0.00 -6.72 -26.05
N ILE A 84 0.45 -6.32 -24.86
CA ILE A 84 1.44 -7.10 -24.09
C ILE A 84 0.71 -7.94 -23.05
N VAL A 85 0.59 -9.24 -23.32
CA VAL A 85 -0.12 -10.21 -22.46
C VAL A 85 0.76 -10.88 -21.42
N PHE A 86 2.08 -10.89 -21.61
CA PHE A 86 3.03 -11.51 -20.68
C PHE A 86 4.27 -10.64 -20.55
N LEU A 87 4.74 -10.50 -19.31
CA LEU A 87 5.99 -9.84 -18.94
C LEU A 87 6.69 -10.72 -17.90
N PHE A 88 7.96 -11.01 -18.11
CA PHE A 88 8.76 -11.79 -17.18
C PHE A 88 10.22 -11.33 -17.22
N GLU A 89 10.80 -11.05 -16.06
CA GLU A 89 12.22 -10.73 -15.95
C GLU A 89 13.06 -12.02 -16.01
N ASP A 90 14.01 -12.09 -16.96
CA ASP A 90 14.94 -13.20 -17.09
C ASP A 90 15.94 -13.26 -15.92
N SER A 91 16.65 -14.39 -15.81
CA SER A 91 17.60 -14.60 -14.71
C SER A 91 18.74 -13.56 -14.62
N ARG A 92 19.06 -12.89 -15.75
CA ARG A 92 20.11 -11.87 -15.88
C ARG A 92 19.58 -10.46 -15.63
N GLY A 93 18.28 -10.30 -15.38
CA GLY A 93 17.64 -9.01 -15.13
C GLY A 93 17.15 -8.29 -16.39
N GLY A 94 17.05 -8.99 -17.53
CA GLY A 94 16.41 -8.46 -18.73
C GLY A 94 14.90 -8.67 -18.66
N LEU A 95 14.13 -7.62 -18.98
CA LEU A 95 12.69 -7.73 -19.22
C LEU A 95 12.40 -8.26 -20.63
#